data_AF-A0A4V2AVS9-F1
#
_entry.id   AF-A0A4V2AVS9-F1
#
_cell.length_a   1.000
_cell.length_b   1.000
_cell.length_c   1.000
_cell.angle_alpha   90.00
_cell.angle_beta   90.00
_cell.angle_gamma   90.00
#
_symmetry.space_group_name_H-M   'P 1'
#
loop_
_entity.id
_entity.type
_entity.pdbx_description
1 polymer ?
#
loop_
_entity_poly.entity_id
_entity_poly.type
_entity_poly.pdbx_seq_one_letter_code
_entity_poly.pdbx_strand_id
1 'polypeptide(L)'
;MCRSFQRWGLPRSIKVDNGKPFGDPQRTSVPVMALWLIGLGIDMIWNRPSTPRDNAKVERMQQTTANWAEAKRCQCCAELQQHLDQVALVQRERYTVRRLKGKTRKQCYGALGQNPRRYHAQCFDADRVYGYLNNVTFMRKVSRNGYFTFYAQSIYAGTRYTGQSLAIRFDAARKQFLLSEPLKEAFAFFAADNFSPKVIQALQVCKPLNVKCIKLNAANSS
;
A
#
# COMPACT_ATOMS: atom_id res chain seq x y z
N MET A 1 9.20 8.31 -0.45
CA MET A 1 9.49 7.23 -1.44
C MET A 1 9.96 7.75 -2.79
N CYS A 2 9.30 8.74 -3.40
CA CYS A 2 9.65 9.23 -4.74
C CYS A 2 11.14 9.59 -4.90
N ARG A 3 11.73 10.33 -3.96
CA ARG A 3 13.17 10.65 -3.97
C ARG A 3 14.07 9.40 -4.00
N SER A 4 13.71 8.38 -3.24
CA SER A 4 14.44 7.09 -3.24
C SER A 4 14.29 6.37 -4.58
N PHE A 5 13.10 6.35 -5.17
CA PHE A 5 12.88 5.73 -6.48
C PHE A 5 13.53 6.50 -7.63
N GLN A 6 13.57 7.83 -7.57
CA GLN A 6 14.33 8.65 -8.53
C GLN A 6 15.82 8.31 -8.49
N ARG A 7 16.38 8.15 -7.29
CA ARG A 7 17.80 7.86 -7.11
C ARG A 7 18.17 6.40 -7.44
N TRP A 8 17.34 5.44 -7.06
CA TRP A 8 17.69 4.01 -7.06
C TRP A 8 16.86 3.16 -8.01
N GLY A 9 15.85 3.74 -8.67
CA GLY A 9 14.86 3.02 -9.47
C GLY A 9 13.78 2.34 -8.64
N LEU A 10 12.83 1.71 -9.32
CA LEU A 10 11.72 0.96 -8.76
C LEU A 10 12.15 -0.46 -8.41
N PRO A 11 11.97 -0.91 -7.15
CA PRO A 11 12.20 -2.30 -6.78
C PRO A 11 11.14 -3.21 -7.42
N ARG A 12 11.47 -4.47 -7.69
CA ARG A 12 10.47 -5.45 -8.18
C ARG A 12 9.37 -5.69 -7.15
N SER A 13 9.76 -5.83 -5.88
CA SER A 13 8.83 -6.08 -4.79
C SER A 13 9.20 -5.28 -3.54
N ILE A 14 8.21 -4.98 -2.72
CA ILE A 14 8.40 -4.39 -1.39
C ILE A 14 7.69 -5.28 -0.38
N LYS A 15 8.44 -5.73 0.62
CA LYS A 15 7.89 -6.39 1.80
C LYS A 15 7.46 -5.32 2.81
N VAL A 16 6.21 -5.40 3.26
CA VAL A 16 5.63 -4.47 4.20
C VAL A 16 5.10 -5.21 5.42
N ASP A 17 5.11 -4.53 6.56
CA ASP A 17 4.40 -5.00 7.73
C ASP A 17 2.88 -4.88 7.52
N ASN A 18 2.11 -5.53 8.39
CA ASN A 18 0.65 -5.43 8.35
C ASN A 18 0.14 -4.12 9.00
N GLY A 19 1.04 -3.21 9.38
CA GLY A 19 0.71 -1.96 10.06
C GLY A 19 0.37 -0.84 9.06
N LYS A 20 -0.55 0.05 9.44
CA LYS A 20 -0.79 1.28 8.65
C LYS A 20 0.50 2.12 8.62
N PRO A 21 0.78 2.85 7.53
CA PRO A 21 -0.03 3.06 6.32
C PRO A 21 0.21 2.02 5.23
N PHE A 22 1.18 1.12 5.41
CA PHE A 22 1.58 0.20 4.37
C PHE A 22 0.75 -1.06 4.35
N GLY A 23 0.07 -1.43 5.45
CA GLY A 23 -0.83 -2.56 5.65
C GLY A 23 -2.15 -2.22 6.34
N ASP A 24 -3.07 -3.17 6.33
CA ASP A 24 -4.31 -3.13 7.10
C ASP A 24 -4.29 -4.30 8.10
N PRO A 25 -4.13 -4.05 9.41
CA PRO A 25 -4.10 -5.10 10.43
C PRO A 25 -5.38 -5.94 10.43
N GLN A 26 -6.50 -5.33 10.05
CA GLN A 26 -7.80 -5.99 9.97
C GLN A 26 -8.04 -6.62 8.59
N ARG A 27 -7.13 -6.37 7.62
CA ARG A 27 -7.22 -6.81 6.21
C ARG A 27 -8.55 -6.48 5.55
N THR A 28 -9.19 -5.42 6.03
CA THR A 28 -10.49 -4.97 5.54
C THR A 28 -10.34 -4.24 4.21
N SER A 29 -9.18 -3.67 3.90
CA SER A 29 -8.92 -2.89 2.70
C SER A 29 -7.48 -3.04 2.24
N VAL A 30 -7.23 -2.81 0.96
CA VAL A 30 -5.87 -2.60 0.43
C VAL A 30 -5.46 -1.17 0.77
N PRO A 31 -4.35 -0.94 1.49
CA PRO A 31 -3.92 0.41 1.85
C PRO A 31 -3.66 1.29 0.62
N VAL A 32 -3.95 2.58 0.74
CA VAL A 32 -3.85 3.54 -0.37
C VAL A 32 -2.43 3.59 -0.96
N MET A 33 -1.41 3.51 -0.11
CA MET A 33 -0.02 3.44 -0.58
C MET A 33 0.26 2.16 -1.37
N ALA A 34 -0.29 1.02 -0.95
CA ALA A 34 -0.11 -0.24 -1.67
C ALA A 34 -0.73 -0.17 -3.08
N LEU A 35 -1.90 0.46 -3.22
CA LEU A 35 -2.50 0.72 -4.54
C LEU A 35 -1.57 1.55 -5.43
N TRP A 36 -0.93 2.59 -4.88
CA TRP A 36 0.03 3.40 -5.64
C TRP A 36 1.27 2.60 -6.08
N LEU A 37 1.84 1.80 -5.18
CA LEU A 37 2.99 0.95 -5.46
C LEU A 37 2.68 -0.13 -6.51
N ILE A 38 1.52 -0.77 -6.41
CA ILE A 38 1.03 -1.74 -7.40
C ILE A 38 0.89 -1.07 -8.78
N GLY A 39 0.37 0.17 -8.83
CA GLY A 39 0.29 0.93 -10.08
C GLY A 39 1.65 1.22 -10.71
N LEU A 40 2.69 1.42 -9.89
CA LEU A 40 4.08 1.51 -10.36
C LEU A 40 4.69 0.16 -10.79
N GLY A 41 3.92 -0.93 -10.70
CA GLY A 41 4.37 -2.29 -11.01
C GLY A 41 5.29 -2.87 -9.92
N ILE A 42 5.08 -2.50 -8.66
CA ILE A 42 5.81 -3.07 -7.52
C ILE A 42 4.93 -4.12 -6.85
N ASP A 43 5.45 -5.33 -6.72
CA ASP A 43 4.75 -6.43 -6.04
C ASP A 43 4.78 -6.22 -4.52
N MET A 44 3.61 -6.27 -3.88
CA MET A 44 3.48 -6.10 -2.44
C MET A 44 3.55 -7.46 -1.73
N ILE A 45 4.52 -7.63 -0.83
CA ILE A 45 4.68 -8.83 -0.01
C ILE A 45 4.24 -8.51 1.43
N TRP A 46 3.11 -9.10 1.82
CA TRP A 46 2.53 -8.92 3.15
C TRP A 46 3.06 -9.95 4.15
N ASN A 47 3.39 -9.52 5.36
CA ASN A 47 3.74 -10.45 6.43
C ASN A 47 2.58 -11.41 6.76
N ARG A 48 2.92 -12.66 7.09
CA ARG A 48 1.94 -13.60 7.64
C ARG A 48 1.40 -13.07 8.98
N PRO A 49 0.13 -13.33 9.32
CA PRO A 49 -0.42 -12.94 10.62
C PRO A 49 0.46 -13.48 11.76
N SER A 50 0.57 -12.71 12.85
CA SER A 50 1.20 -13.15 14.11
C SER A 50 2.64 -13.68 13.99
N THR A 51 3.45 -13.10 13.09
CA THR A 51 4.88 -13.45 12.95
C THR A 51 5.80 -12.24 13.20
N PRO A 52 5.97 -11.78 14.46
CA PRO A 52 6.87 -10.65 14.79
C PRO A 52 8.34 -10.88 14.39
N ARG A 53 8.76 -12.15 14.33
CA ARG A 53 10.15 -12.54 14.02
C ARG A 53 10.60 -12.14 12.62
N ASP A 54 9.67 -11.95 11.67
CA ASP A 54 9.98 -11.57 10.29
C ASP A 54 10.60 -10.17 10.17
N ASN A 55 10.32 -9.28 11.14
CA ASN A 55 10.77 -7.88 11.13
C ASN A 55 12.00 -7.62 12.01
N ALA A 56 12.42 -8.58 12.84
CA ALA A 56 13.50 -8.39 13.81
C ALA A 56 14.83 -7.91 13.18
N LYS A 57 15.12 -8.32 11.93
CA LYS A 57 16.31 -7.83 11.20
C LYS A 57 16.18 -6.37 10.78
N VAL A 58 14.98 -5.96 10.35
CA VAL A 58 14.69 -4.57 9.93
C VAL A 58 14.75 -3.64 11.15
N GLU A 59 14.09 -4.04 12.24
CA GLU A 59 14.06 -3.29 13.50
C GLU A 59 15.48 -3.10 14.07
N ARG A 60 16.29 -4.17 14.11
CA ARG A 60 17.70 -4.05 14.54
C ARG A 60 18.52 -3.13 13.63
N MET A 61 18.29 -3.16 12.31
CA MET A 61 18.98 -2.25 11.39
C MET A 61 18.55 -0.79 11.60
N GLN A 62 17.27 -0.54 11.87
CA GLN A 62 16.77 0.79 12.20
C GLN A 62 17.42 1.32 13.49
N GLN A 63 17.46 0.50 14.55
CA GLN A 63 18.11 0.87 15.81
C GLN A 63 19.61 1.15 15.60
N THR A 64 20.29 0.30 14.82
CA THR A 64 21.72 0.48 14.51
C THR A 64 21.95 1.81 13.79
N THR A 65 21.11 2.12 12.79
CA THR A 65 21.22 3.36 12.01
C THR A 65 20.92 4.59 12.87
N ALA A 66 19.90 4.52 13.73
CA ALA A 66 19.56 5.58 14.67
C ALA A 66 20.70 5.87 15.66
N ASN A 67 21.36 4.82 16.16
CA ASN A 67 22.51 4.96 17.05
C ASN A 67 23.70 5.60 16.33
N TRP A 68 24.00 5.18 15.10
CA TRP A 68 25.09 5.76 14.29
C TRP A 68 24.82 7.22 13.91
N ALA A 69 23.55 7.58 13.70
CA ALA A 69 23.16 8.96 13.42
C ALA A 69 23.08 9.82 14.69
N GLU A 70 23.30 9.22 15.86
CA GLU A 70 23.11 9.85 17.17
C GLU A 70 21.76 10.56 17.28
N ALA A 71 20.70 9.92 16.79
CA ALA A 71 19.41 10.59 16.54
C ALA A 71 18.81 11.31 17.77
N LYS A 72 19.15 10.86 18.98
CA LYS A 72 18.70 11.46 20.24
C LYS A 72 19.39 12.80 20.57
N ARG A 73 20.52 13.12 19.94
CA ARG A 73 21.30 14.34 20.17
C ARG A 73 20.99 15.45 19.17
N CYS A 74 20.37 15.10 18.03
CA CYS A 74 19.98 16.08 17.02
C CYS A 74 18.92 17.05 17.58
N GLN A 75 19.13 18.33 17.35
CA GLN A 75 18.27 19.41 17.83
C GLN A 75 17.08 19.66 16.91
N CYS A 76 17.16 19.21 15.65
CA CYS A 76 16.09 19.38 14.68
C CYS A 76 16.06 18.27 13.61
N CYS A 77 14.96 18.20 12.86
CA CYS A 77 14.79 17.22 11.79
C CYS A 77 15.81 17.39 10.64
N ALA A 78 16.26 18.62 10.37
CA ALA A 78 17.22 18.88 9.30
C ALA A 78 18.61 18.29 9.64
N GLU A 79 19.06 18.49 10.88
CA GLU A 79 20.29 17.89 11.41
C GLU A 79 20.21 16.35 11.41
N LEU A 80 19.09 15.80 11.91
CA LEU A 80 18.85 14.35 11.87
C LEU A 80 18.93 13.81 10.43
N GLN A 81 18.35 14.51 9.45
CA GLN A 81 18.39 14.10 8.06
C GLN A 81 19.84 14.10 7.51
N GLN A 82 20.63 15.13 7.83
CA GLN A 82 22.04 15.18 7.44
C GLN A 82 22.84 14.02 8.04
N HIS A 83 22.64 13.72 9.33
CA HIS A 83 23.31 12.60 9.99
C HIS A 83 22.91 11.26 9.37
N LEU A 84 21.63 11.05 9.12
CA LEU A 84 21.13 9.83 8.46
C LEU A 84 21.72 9.66 7.05
N ASP A 85 21.82 10.74 6.28
CA ASP A 85 22.43 10.72 4.94
C ASP A 85 23.91 10.33 5.00
N GLN A 86 24.66 10.85 5.98
CA GLN A 86 26.06 10.48 6.20
C GLN A 86 26.21 9.02 6.61
N VAL A 87 25.41 8.55 7.58
CA VAL A 87 25.42 7.14 8.00
C VAL A 87 25.09 6.22 6.83
N ALA A 88 24.09 6.57 6.00
CA ALA A 88 23.74 5.79 4.82
C ALA A 88 24.89 5.72 3.80
N LEU A 89 25.62 6.82 3.60
CA LEU A 89 26.80 6.85 2.73
C LEU A 89 27.93 6.00 3.30
N VAL A 90 28.27 6.15 4.58
CA VAL A 90 29.32 5.39 5.24
C VAL A 90 29.01 3.90 5.19
N GLN A 91 27.81 3.48 5.61
CA GLN A 91 27.43 2.06 5.62
C GLN A 91 27.45 1.43 4.21
N ARG A 92 27.07 2.19 3.18
CA ARG A 92 27.00 1.69 1.81
C ARG A 92 28.39 1.64 1.16
N GLU A 93 29.21 2.68 1.34
CA GLU A 93 30.37 2.95 0.48
C GLU A 93 31.71 2.88 1.19
N ARG A 94 31.76 3.03 2.52
CA ARG A 94 33.02 3.11 3.28
C ARG A 94 33.21 1.96 4.27
N TYR A 95 32.12 1.48 4.89
CA TYR A 95 32.19 0.45 5.91
C TYR A 95 32.39 -0.95 5.31
N THR A 96 33.57 -1.51 5.53
CA THR A 96 33.94 -2.88 5.14
C THR A 96 33.36 -3.90 6.11
N VAL A 97 32.78 -4.99 5.61
CA VAL A 97 32.13 -5.98 6.47
C VAL A 97 32.88 -7.32 6.40
N ARG A 98 33.25 -7.89 7.55
CA ARG A 98 33.95 -9.19 7.63
C ARG A 98 33.21 -10.31 6.89
N ARG A 99 31.88 -10.39 7.05
CA ARG A 99 31.03 -11.37 6.32
C ARG A 99 31.01 -11.18 4.81
N LEU A 100 31.41 -10.00 4.32
CA LEU A 100 31.57 -9.67 2.90
C LEU A 100 33.04 -9.75 2.47
N LYS A 101 33.88 -10.49 3.21
CA LYS A 101 35.32 -10.66 2.95
C LYS A 101 36.07 -9.32 2.87
N GLY A 102 35.74 -8.38 3.77
CA GLY A 102 36.37 -7.05 3.81
C GLY A 102 35.88 -6.08 2.73
N LYS A 103 34.88 -6.45 1.94
CA LYS A 103 34.28 -5.54 0.94
C LYS A 103 33.21 -4.65 1.55
N THR A 104 32.98 -3.50 0.92
CA THR A 104 31.83 -2.62 1.19
C THR A 104 30.58 -3.14 0.48
N ARG A 105 29.40 -2.66 0.87
CA ARG A 105 28.14 -3.03 0.21
C ARG A 105 28.14 -2.59 -1.26
N LYS A 106 28.63 -1.38 -1.57
CA LYS A 106 28.75 -0.88 -2.95
C LYS A 106 29.62 -1.78 -3.83
N GLN A 107 30.73 -2.30 -3.30
CA GLN A 107 31.58 -3.25 -4.02
C GLN A 107 30.89 -4.60 -4.26
N CYS A 108 30.07 -5.08 -3.32
CA CYS A 108 29.30 -6.32 -3.50
C CYS A 108 28.12 -6.17 -4.46
N TYR A 109 27.57 -4.97 -4.58
CA TYR A 109 26.39 -4.67 -5.40
C TYR A 109 26.73 -3.58 -6.43
N GLY A 110 27.61 -3.88 -7.38
CA GLY A 110 28.09 -2.92 -8.39
C GLY A 110 26.98 -2.34 -9.29
N ALA A 111 25.87 -3.05 -9.45
CA ALA A 111 24.68 -2.57 -10.17
C ALA A 111 23.84 -1.55 -9.37
N LEU A 112 24.22 -1.23 -8.13
CA LEU A 112 23.48 -0.29 -7.29
C LEU A 112 23.52 1.12 -7.91
N GLY A 113 22.34 1.64 -8.29
CA GLY A 113 22.19 2.90 -9.03
C GLY A 113 22.00 2.74 -10.55
N GLN A 114 22.20 1.53 -11.07
CA GLN A 114 21.97 1.15 -12.46
C GLN A 114 20.68 0.33 -12.64
N ASN A 115 19.71 0.50 -11.74
CA ASN A 115 18.43 -0.20 -11.83
C ASN A 115 17.74 0.19 -13.16
N PRO A 116 17.47 -0.76 -14.07
CA PRO A 116 16.85 -0.47 -15.36
C PRO A 116 15.40 0.01 -15.19
N ARG A 117 14.74 -0.31 -14.08
CA ARG A 117 13.40 0.19 -13.77
C ARG A 117 13.49 1.60 -13.21
N ARG A 118 13.68 2.59 -14.08
CA ARG A 118 13.70 4.01 -13.67
C ARG A 118 12.31 4.46 -13.24
N TYR A 119 12.26 5.34 -12.24
CA TYR A 119 11.00 5.94 -11.81
C TYR A 119 10.73 7.23 -12.56
N HIS A 120 9.56 7.30 -13.18
CA HIS A 120 8.97 8.49 -13.75
C HIS A 120 7.52 8.60 -13.25
N ALA A 121 6.98 9.81 -13.14
CA ALA A 121 5.58 10.00 -12.69
C ALA A 121 4.60 9.26 -13.62
N GLN A 122 4.93 9.17 -14.90
CA GLN A 122 4.17 8.48 -15.95
C GLN A 122 4.24 6.95 -15.85
N CYS A 123 5.10 6.39 -15.01
CA CYS A 123 5.17 4.93 -14.82
C CYS A 123 3.95 4.34 -14.11
N PHE A 124 3.10 5.20 -13.52
CA PHE A 124 1.88 4.75 -12.86
C PHE A 124 0.86 4.26 -13.89
N ASP A 125 0.46 3.01 -13.73
CA ASP A 125 -0.54 2.35 -14.54
C ASP A 125 -1.69 1.88 -13.64
N ALA A 126 -2.89 2.47 -13.85
CA ALA A 126 -4.06 2.15 -13.06
C ALA A 126 -4.60 0.73 -13.34
N ASP A 127 -4.36 0.18 -14.54
CA ASP A 127 -4.89 -1.12 -14.92
C ASP A 127 -4.25 -2.25 -14.11
N ARG A 128 -2.99 -2.06 -13.65
CA ARG A 128 -2.36 -2.95 -12.66
C ARG A 128 -3.11 -2.96 -11.34
N VAL A 129 -3.58 -1.79 -10.89
CA VAL A 129 -4.36 -1.66 -9.66
C VAL A 129 -5.72 -2.32 -9.82
N TYR A 130 -6.38 -2.09 -10.95
CA TYR A 130 -7.66 -2.69 -11.29
C TYR A 130 -7.58 -4.22 -11.39
N GLY A 131 -6.57 -4.74 -12.08
CA GLY A 131 -6.29 -6.17 -12.15
C GLY A 131 -6.00 -6.79 -10.78
N TYR A 132 -5.27 -6.07 -9.91
CA TYR A 132 -5.06 -6.52 -8.54
C TYR A 132 -6.38 -6.57 -7.75
N LEU A 133 -7.16 -5.47 -7.76
CA LEU A 133 -8.43 -5.37 -7.04
C LEU A 133 -9.46 -6.39 -7.51
N ASN A 134 -9.44 -6.76 -8.80
CA ASN A 134 -10.32 -7.79 -9.37
C ASN A 134 -10.15 -9.17 -8.69
N ASN A 135 -8.97 -9.42 -8.11
CA ASN A 135 -8.65 -10.65 -7.41
C ASN A 135 -8.83 -10.55 -5.88
N VAL A 136 -9.30 -9.40 -5.38
CA VAL A 136 -9.52 -9.16 -3.95
C VAL A 136 -11.00 -9.14 -3.65
N THR A 137 -11.40 -9.87 -2.60
CA THR A 137 -12.73 -9.81 -2.03
C THR A 137 -12.66 -9.14 -0.66
N PHE A 138 -13.46 -8.10 -0.46
CA PHE A 138 -13.59 -7.42 0.83
C PHE A 138 -14.88 -7.82 1.52
N MET A 139 -14.84 -7.96 2.84
CA MET A 139 -16.03 -8.21 3.64
C MET A 139 -16.40 -6.97 4.44
N ARG A 140 -17.69 -6.60 4.44
CA ARG A 140 -18.22 -5.50 5.25
C ARG A 140 -19.50 -5.89 5.95
N LYS A 141 -19.50 -5.74 7.28
CA LYS A 141 -20.71 -5.89 8.10
C LYS A 141 -21.60 -4.66 7.95
N VAL A 142 -22.87 -4.90 7.69
CA VAL A 142 -23.89 -3.85 7.58
C VAL A 142 -24.38 -3.47 8.98
N SER A 143 -24.37 -2.17 9.26
CA SER A 143 -24.84 -1.58 10.51
C SER A 143 -26.36 -1.71 10.67
N ARG A 144 -26.88 -1.40 11.86
CA ARG A 144 -28.33 -1.43 12.16
C ARG A 144 -29.18 -0.57 11.21
N ASN A 145 -28.61 0.52 10.70
CA ASN A 145 -29.30 1.45 9.82
C ASN A 145 -29.18 1.06 8.33
N GLY A 146 -28.61 -0.11 8.01
CA GLY A 146 -28.44 -0.57 6.62
C GLY A 146 -27.21 -0.01 5.90
N TYR A 147 -26.26 0.60 6.61
CA TYR A 147 -25.05 1.22 6.03
C TYR A 147 -23.78 0.44 6.34
N PHE A 148 -22.76 0.58 5.49
CA PHE A 148 -21.38 0.22 5.80
C PHE A 148 -20.40 1.25 5.23
N THR A 149 -19.16 1.27 5.74
CA THR A 149 -18.10 2.16 5.26
C THR A 149 -17.07 1.40 4.43
N PHE A 150 -16.71 1.94 3.27
CA PHE A 150 -15.69 1.38 2.40
C PHE A 150 -14.83 2.51 1.82
N TYR A 151 -13.50 2.46 2.05
CA TYR A 151 -12.57 3.53 1.66
C TYR A 151 -13.04 4.94 2.05
N ALA A 152 -13.47 5.07 3.32
CA ALA A 152 -14.04 6.29 3.90
C ALA A 152 -15.35 6.81 3.26
N GLN A 153 -15.98 6.05 2.37
CA GLN A 153 -17.28 6.36 1.80
C GLN A 153 -18.39 5.60 2.55
N SER A 154 -19.51 6.27 2.81
CA SER A 154 -20.72 5.65 3.38
C SER A 154 -21.59 5.08 2.26
N ILE A 155 -21.91 3.78 2.32
CA ILE A 155 -22.71 3.09 1.32
C ILE A 155 -23.96 2.51 1.99
N TYR A 156 -25.12 2.74 1.38
CA TYR A 156 -26.40 2.19 1.86
C TYR A 156 -26.73 0.88 1.16
N ALA A 157 -26.68 -0.23 1.89
CA ALA A 157 -27.03 -1.56 1.39
C ALA A 157 -28.53 -1.90 1.55
N GLY A 158 -29.21 -1.24 2.49
CA GLY A 158 -30.59 -1.56 2.86
C GLY A 158 -30.68 -2.27 4.21
N THR A 159 -31.76 -2.01 4.94
CA THR A 159 -32.00 -2.56 6.29
C THR A 159 -32.22 -4.08 6.30
N ARG A 160 -32.63 -4.67 5.16
CA ARG A 160 -32.74 -6.14 5.03
C ARG A 160 -31.42 -6.89 5.26
N TYR A 161 -30.29 -6.23 5.06
CA TYR A 161 -28.96 -6.81 5.26
C TYR A 161 -28.36 -6.47 6.62
N THR A 162 -29.10 -5.80 7.51
CA THR A 162 -28.62 -5.42 8.84
C THR A 162 -28.01 -6.61 9.58
N GLY A 163 -26.80 -6.44 10.10
CA GLY A 163 -26.07 -7.46 10.85
C GLY A 163 -25.34 -8.50 9.97
N GLN A 164 -25.63 -8.56 8.68
CA GLN A 164 -24.98 -9.47 7.73
C GLN A 164 -23.65 -8.90 7.23
N SER A 165 -22.75 -9.78 6.80
CA SER A 165 -21.48 -9.42 6.15
C SER A 165 -21.58 -9.62 4.65
N LEU A 166 -21.50 -8.54 3.89
CA LEU A 166 -21.55 -8.55 2.43
C LEU A 166 -20.13 -8.62 1.83
N ALA A 167 -20.02 -9.31 0.71
CA ALA A 167 -18.82 -9.38 -0.09
C ALA A 167 -18.81 -8.25 -1.14
N ILE A 168 -17.67 -7.57 -1.25
CA ILE A 168 -17.42 -6.51 -2.23
C ILE A 168 -16.30 -6.99 -3.14
N ARG A 169 -16.56 -7.08 -4.44
CA ARG A 169 -15.60 -7.48 -5.47
C ARG A 169 -15.45 -6.34 -6.48
N PHE A 170 -14.26 -6.15 -7.03
CA PHE A 170 -14.05 -5.15 -8.07
C PHE A 170 -14.27 -5.77 -9.45
N ASP A 171 -15.00 -5.08 -10.32
CA ASP A 171 -15.12 -5.40 -11.75
C ASP A 171 -14.19 -4.44 -12.52
N ALA A 172 -13.06 -4.96 -13.00
CA ALA A 172 -12.06 -4.15 -13.70
C ALA A 172 -12.54 -3.62 -15.06
N ALA A 173 -13.42 -4.36 -15.75
CA ALA A 173 -13.93 -3.95 -17.05
C ALA A 173 -14.87 -2.74 -16.92
N ARG A 174 -15.73 -2.76 -15.90
CA ARG A 174 -16.71 -1.70 -15.65
C ARG A 174 -16.22 -0.64 -14.64
N LYS A 175 -15.07 -0.85 -14.01
CA LYS A 175 -14.46 0.04 -12.99
C LYS A 175 -15.44 0.37 -11.86
N GLN A 176 -16.08 -0.66 -11.34
CA GLN A 176 -17.10 -0.55 -10.30
C GLN A 176 -16.93 -1.66 -9.26
N PHE A 177 -17.55 -1.47 -8.10
CA PHE A 177 -17.61 -2.50 -7.06
C PHE A 177 -18.95 -3.21 -7.12
N LEU A 178 -18.90 -4.52 -7.19
CA LEU A 178 -20.03 -5.43 -7.12
C LEU A 178 -20.26 -5.85 -5.67
N LEU A 179 -21.53 -5.90 -5.26
CA LEU A 179 -21.97 -6.30 -3.94
C LEU A 179 -22.74 -7.61 -4.03
N SER A 180 -22.32 -8.60 -3.25
CA SER A 180 -22.99 -9.90 -3.14
C SER A 180 -23.07 -10.34 -1.69
N GLU A 181 -23.96 -11.28 -1.41
CA GLU A 181 -23.77 -12.14 -0.24
C GLU A 181 -22.51 -13.03 -0.46
N PRO A 182 -21.93 -13.58 0.62
CA PRO A 182 -20.80 -14.50 0.49
C PRO A 182 -21.14 -15.67 -0.45
N LEU A 183 -20.26 -15.95 -1.41
CA LEU A 183 -20.37 -17.06 -2.38
C LEU A 183 -21.56 -16.98 -3.36
N LYS A 184 -22.36 -15.90 -3.34
CA LYS A 184 -23.47 -15.70 -4.28
C LYS A 184 -23.09 -14.72 -5.41
N GLU A 185 -23.96 -14.66 -6.42
CA GLU A 185 -23.88 -13.63 -7.46
C GLU A 185 -24.13 -12.22 -6.90
N ALA A 186 -23.63 -11.23 -7.63
CA ALA A 186 -23.81 -9.84 -7.26
C ALA A 186 -25.26 -9.41 -7.50
N PHE A 187 -25.89 -8.82 -6.49
CA PHE A 187 -27.24 -8.27 -6.61
C PHE A 187 -27.23 -6.75 -6.86
N ALA A 188 -26.09 -6.11 -6.62
CA ALA A 188 -25.95 -4.66 -6.74
C ALA A 188 -24.52 -4.25 -7.08
N PHE A 189 -24.35 -2.99 -7.47
CA PHE A 189 -23.06 -2.39 -7.68
C PHE A 189 -23.04 -0.89 -7.34
N PHE A 190 -21.83 -0.34 -7.19
CA PHE A 190 -21.61 1.10 -7.08
C PHE A 190 -20.31 1.50 -7.80
N ALA A 191 -20.28 2.72 -8.34
CA ALA A 191 -19.12 3.24 -9.07
C ALA A 191 -17.89 3.40 -8.17
N ALA A 192 -16.71 3.18 -8.74
CA ALA A 192 -15.43 3.34 -8.04
C ALA A 192 -14.83 4.73 -8.29
N ASP A 193 -15.61 5.80 -8.11
CA ASP A 193 -15.23 7.18 -8.48
C ASP A 193 -13.96 7.65 -7.76
N ASN A 194 -13.76 7.21 -6.52
CA ASN A 194 -12.56 7.45 -5.72
C ASN A 194 -11.35 6.58 -6.11
N PHE A 195 -11.45 5.75 -7.16
CA PHE A 195 -10.36 4.94 -7.71
C PHE A 195 -9.93 5.39 -9.12
N SER A 196 -10.22 6.62 -9.50
CA SER A 196 -9.64 7.18 -10.73
C SER A 196 -8.10 7.22 -10.65
N PRO A 197 -7.38 7.14 -11.77
CA PRO A 197 -5.91 7.14 -11.77
C PRO A 197 -5.31 8.34 -11.02
N LYS A 198 -5.91 9.53 -11.18
CA LYS A 198 -5.48 10.76 -10.49
C LYS A 198 -5.64 10.66 -8.97
N VAL A 199 -6.76 10.10 -8.50
CA VAL A 199 -7.04 9.98 -7.06
C VAL A 199 -6.10 8.96 -6.40
N ILE A 200 -5.82 7.83 -7.07
CA ILE A 200 -4.86 6.83 -6.57
C ILE A 200 -3.45 7.41 -6.50
N GLN A 201 -2.99 8.09 -7.56
CA GLN A 201 -1.68 8.75 -7.59
C GLN A 201 -1.52 9.82 -6.51
N ALA A 202 -2.59 10.57 -6.24
CA ALA A 202 -2.60 11.57 -5.18
C ALA A 202 -2.73 10.98 -3.76
N LEU A 203 -2.87 9.65 -3.63
CA LEU A 203 -3.12 8.94 -2.37
C LEU A 203 -4.42 9.41 -1.68
N GLN A 204 -5.45 9.73 -2.46
CA GLN A 204 -6.71 10.34 -1.99
C GLN A 204 -7.91 9.41 -2.06
N VAL A 205 -7.72 8.10 -2.23
CA VAL A 205 -8.83 7.12 -2.31
C VAL A 205 -9.75 7.17 -1.09
N CYS A 206 -9.21 7.48 0.09
CA CYS A 206 -9.98 7.65 1.33
C CYS A 206 -10.44 9.09 1.61
N LYS A 207 -10.32 10.01 0.65
CA LYS A 207 -10.90 11.36 0.78
C LYS A 207 -12.42 11.22 0.61
N PRO A 208 -13.24 11.69 1.57
CA PRO A 208 -14.69 11.66 1.41
C PRO A 208 -15.12 12.36 0.13
N LEU A 209 -15.99 11.72 -0.64
CA LEU A 209 -16.61 12.35 -1.81
C LEU A 209 -17.61 13.40 -1.34
N ASN A 210 -17.94 14.38 -2.21
CA ASN A 210 -18.96 15.39 -1.95
C ASN A 210 -20.39 14.82 -2.06
N VAL A 211 -20.60 13.62 -1.53
CA VAL A 211 -21.89 12.92 -1.51
C VAL A 211 -22.06 12.35 -0.11
N LYS A 212 -23.22 12.60 0.51
CA LYS A 212 -23.50 12.10 1.88
C LYS A 212 -23.51 10.57 1.96
N CYS A 213 -23.97 9.91 0.89
CA CYS A 213 -24.03 8.46 0.80
C CYS A 213 -24.07 7.99 -0.66
N ILE A 214 -23.34 6.93 -0.97
CA ILE A 214 -23.41 6.24 -2.25
C ILE A 214 -24.58 5.25 -2.22
N LYS A 215 -25.53 5.43 -3.14
CA LYS A 215 -26.63 4.49 -3.38
C LYS A 215 -26.18 3.38 -4.33
N LEU A 216 -26.74 2.20 -4.13
CA LEU A 216 -26.50 1.04 -4.96
C LEU A 216 -27.40 1.05 -6.21
N ASN A 217 -26.85 0.60 -7.33
CA ASN A 217 -27.61 0.23 -8.52
C ASN A 217 -27.86 -1.29 -8.52
N ALA A 218 -28.99 -1.73 -9.06
CA ALA A 218 -29.28 -3.16 -9.21
C ALA A 218 -28.33 -3.77 -10.26
N ALA A 219 -27.77 -4.95 -9.97
CA ALA A 219 -27.07 -5.71 -11.00
C ALA A 219 -28.12 -6.29 -11.95
N ASN A 220 -27.97 -6.06 -13.26
CA ASN A 220 -28.81 -6.75 -14.24
C ASN A 220 -28.50 -8.25 -14.15
N SER A 221 -29.52 -9.06 -13.89
CA SER A 221 -29.47 -10.51 -14.08
C SER A 221 -29.11 -10.74 -15.54
N SER A 222 -27.94 -11.34 -15.77
CA SER A 222 -27.51 -11.79 -17.10
C SER A 222 -28.38 -12.95 -17.56
#